data_AF-A0A7K4ADN1-F1
#
_entry.id   AF-A0A7K4ADN1-F1
#
_cell.length_a   1.000
_cell.length_b   1.000
_cell.length_c   1.000
_cell.angle_alpha   90.00
_cell.angle_beta   90.00
_cell.angle_gamma   90.00
#
_symmetry.space_group_name_H-M   'P 1'
#
loop_
_entity.id
_entity.type
_entity.pdbx_description
1 polymer ?
#
loop_
_entity_poly.entity_id
_entity_poly.type
_entity_poly.pdbx_seq_one_letter_code
_entity_poly.pdbx_strand_id
1 'polypeptide(L)'
;MISFVGAGPGDPDLLTIKGKKIIDDADVIVYAGSLVNPEVLSGAKPTAKIYNSATMDLDQVIDVMSEAEKNGFKVARVHTGDPSIYGAIREQIDRLEGMGIECEVIPG
;
A
#
# COMPACT_ATOMS: atom_id res chain seq x y z
N MET A 1 12.11 -1.52 -1.22
CA MET A 1 11.14 -1.10 -2.27
C MET A 1 9.71 -1.18 -1.73
N ILE A 2 8.91 -0.12 -1.94
CA ILE A 2 7.49 -0.04 -1.52
C ILE A 2 6.58 -0.07 -2.75
N SER A 3 5.55 -0.91 -2.74
CA SER A 3 4.60 -1.03 -3.84
C SER A 3 3.30 -0.28 -3.54
N PHE A 4 2.98 0.74 -4.33
CA PHE A 4 1.70 1.45 -4.30
C PHE A 4 0.71 0.72 -5.21
N VAL A 5 -0.32 0.10 -4.64
CA VAL A 5 -1.24 -0.79 -5.36
C VAL A 5 -2.61 -0.16 -5.49
N GLY A 6 -3.10 -0.06 -6.73
CA GLY A 6 -4.50 0.20 -7.01
C GLY A 6 -5.37 -1.01 -6.69
N ALA A 7 -6.34 -0.84 -5.79
CA ALA A 7 -7.25 -1.89 -5.35
C ALA A 7 -8.45 -2.09 -6.29
N GLY A 8 -8.53 -1.31 -7.37
CA GLY A 8 -9.71 -1.29 -8.23
C GLY A 8 -10.92 -0.64 -7.54
N PRO A 9 -12.13 -0.78 -8.09
CA PRO A 9 -13.31 -0.06 -7.63
C PRO A 9 -13.99 -0.67 -6.38
N GLY A 10 -13.41 -1.72 -5.78
CA GLY A 10 -13.82 -2.28 -4.49
C GLY A 10 -14.13 -3.78 -4.47
N ASP A 11 -14.44 -4.37 -5.62
CA ASP A 11 -14.61 -5.83 -5.76
C ASP A 11 -13.22 -6.51 -5.76
N PRO A 12 -12.95 -7.48 -4.86
CA PRO A 12 -11.68 -8.22 -4.83
C PRO A 12 -11.28 -8.88 -6.14
N ASP A 13 -12.25 -9.29 -6.97
CA ASP A 13 -11.98 -9.93 -8.27
C ASP A 13 -11.51 -8.93 -9.34
N LEU A 14 -11.65 -7.63 -9.09
CA LEU A 14 -11.18 -6.56 -9.96
C LEU A 14 -9.75 -6.10 -9.62
N LEU A 15 -9.10 -6.71 -8.63
CA LEU A 15 -7.67 -6.55 -8.43
C LEU A 15 -6.90 -7.09 -9.63
N THR A 16 -5.86 -6.35 -10.05
CA THR A 16 -4.91 -6.91 -11.00
C THR A 16 -4.18 -8.11 -10.38
N ILE A 17 -3.80 -9.07 -11.23
CA ILE A 17 -3.04 -10.27 -10.81
C ILE A 17 -1.75 -9.87 -10.07
N LYS A 18 -1.07 -8.80 -10.51
CA LYS A 18 0.14 -8.29 -9.85
C LYS A 18 -0.18 -7.66 -8.49
N GLY A 19 -1.23 -6.84 -8.41
CA GLY A 19 -1.68 -6.21 -7.17
C GLY A 19 -2.02 -7.24 -6.08
N LYS A 20 -2.81 -8.26 -6.44
CA LYS A 20 -3.14 -9.36 -5.54
C LYS A 20 -1.90 -10.09 -5.00
N LYS A 21 -0.97 -10.47 -5.89
CA LYS A 21 0.28 -11.14 -5.46
C LYS A 21 1.09 -10.30 -4.47
N ILE A 22 1.17 -8.99 -4.68
CA ILE A 22 1.89 -8.09 -3.78
C ILE A 22 1.20 -8.01 -2.41
N ILE A 23 -0.13 -7.90 -2.38
CA ILE A 23 -0.91 -7.88 -1.14
C ILE A 23 -0.72 -9.20 -0.37
N ASP A 24 -0.85 -10.33 -1.05
CA ASP A 24 -0.72 -11.66 -0.45
C ASP A 24 0.71 -11.92 0.10
N ASP A 25 1.74 -11.37 -0.56
CA ASP A 25 3.14 -11.51 -0.17
C ASP A 25 3.66 -10.44 0.80
N ALA A 26 2.89 -9.40 1.10
CA ALA A 26 3.33 -8.29 1.95
C ALA A 26 3.46 -8.71 3.41
N ASP A 27 4.47 -8.15 4.09
CA ASP A 27 4.67 -8.29 5.52
C ASP A 27 4.05 -7.09 6.28
N VAL A 28 3.99 -5.93 5.61
CA VAL A 28 3.32 -4.73 6.10
C VAL A 28 2.39 -4.19 5.02
N ILE A 29 1.13 -3.95 5.38
CA ILE A 29 0.11 -3.40 4.49
C ILE A 29 -0.41 -2.11 5.11
N VAL A 30 -0.40 -1.02 4.35
CA VAL A 30 -1.01 0.25 4.74
C VAL A 30 -2.12 0.58 3.74
N TYR A 31 -3.39 0.54 4.14
CA TYR A 31 -4.51 0.78 3.23
C TYR A 31 -5.22 2.11 3.48
N ALA A 32 -5.81 2.68 2.44
CA ALA A 32 -6.49 3.98 2.45
C ALA A 32 -7.93 3.92 3.01
N GLY A 33 -8.08 3.53 4.28
CA GLY A 33 -9.33 3.65 5.04
C GLY A 33 -10.57 3.03 4.41
N SER A 34 -11.73 3.64 4.68
CA SER A 34 -13.05 3.13 4.29
C SER A 34 -13.30 3.10 2.77
N LEU A 35 -12.40 3.65 1.97
CA LEU A 35 -12.50 3.63 0.50
C LEU A 35 -11.98 2.32 -0.10
N VAL A 36 -11.28 1.52 0.69
CA VAL A 36 -10.78 0.20 0.31
C VAL A 36 -11.67 -0.83 1.01
N ASN A 37 -12.33 -1.69 0.23
CA ASN A 37 -13.09 -2.80 0.77
C ASN A 37 -12.14 -3.74 1.54
N PRO A 38 -12.31 -4.01 2.84
CA PRO A 38 -11.42 -4.90 3.59
C PRO A 38 -11.21 -6.28 2.95
N GLU A 39 -12.17 -6.78 2.16
CA GLU A 39 -12.06 -8.05 1.46
C GLU A 39 -10.94 -8.10 0.41
N VAL A 40 -10.52 -6.95 -0.14
CA VAL A 40 -9.35 -6.92 -1.06
C VAL A 40 -8.05 -7.33 -0.35
N LEU A 41 -8.01 -7.26 0.98
CA LEU A 41 -6.87 -7.66 1.80
C LEU A 41 -7.00 -9.09 2.34
N SER A 42 -8.03 -9.84 1.96
CA SER A 42 -8.33 -11.18 2.49
C SER A 42 -7.21 -12.21 2.28
N GLY A 43 -6.36 -12.02 1.27
CA GLY A 43 -5.21 -12.88 1.01
C GLY A 43 -3.93 -12.50 1.75
N ALA A 44 -3.94 -11.43 2.55
CA ALA A 44 -2.80 -11.01 3.36
C ALA A 44 -2.34 -12.15 4.28
N LYS A 45 -1.03 -12.23 4.50
CA LYS A 45 -0.46 -13.24 5.41
C LYS A 45 -1.07 -13.10 6.81
N PRO A 46 -1.27 -14.21 7.54
CA PRO A 46 -1.68 -14.14 8.95
C PRO A 46 -0.72 -13.35 9.84
N THR A 47 0.54 -13.26 9.44
CA THR A 47 1.60 -12.51 10.14
C THR A 47 1.76 -11.08 9.67
N ALA A 48 1.02 -10.66 8.62
CA ALA A 48 1.14 -9.32 8.07
C ALA A 48 0.63 -8.28 9.08
N LYS A 49 1.37 -7.18 9.23
CA LYS A 49 0.91 -6.03 10.01
C LYS A 49 0.08 -5.12 9.10
N ILE A 50 -1.19 -4.91 9.45
CA ILE A 50 -2.12 -4.13 8.64
C ILE A 50 -2.44 -2.81 9.36
N TYR A 51 -2.21 -1.70 8.67
CA TYR A 51 -2.41 -0.35 9.17
C TYR A 51 -3.48 0.38 8.34
N ASN A 52 -4.39 1.06 9.03
CA ASN A 52 -5.38 1.92 8.40
C ASN A 52 -4.85 3.36 8.36
N SER A 53 -4.52 3.87 7.17
CA SER A 53 -3.99 5.24 7.07
C SER A 53 -5.02 6.33 7.35
N ALA A 54 -6.32 6.03 7.38
CA ALA A 54 -7.33 7.04 7.71
C ALA A 54 -7.27 7.48 9.19
N THR A 55 -6.60 6.72 10.04
CA THR A 55 -6.36 7.07 11.46
C THR A 55 -4.93 7.54 11.71
N MET A 56 -4.17 7.82 10.66
CA MET A 56 -2.77 8.19 10.72
C MET A 56 -2.54 9.51 9.98
N ASP A 57 -1.60 10.30 10.46
CA ASP A 57 -1.07 11.41 9.68
C ASP A 57 -0.03 10.92 8.65
N LEU A 58 0.41 11.82 7.78
CA LEU A 58 1.36 11.50 6.72
C LEU A 58 2.72 11.03 7.29
N ASP A 59 3.21 11.65 8.35
CA ASP A 59 4.50 11.33 8.92
C ASP A 59 4.48 9.91 9.51
N GLN A 60 3.41 9.56 10.23
CA GLN A 60 3.18 8.20 10.72
C GLN A 60 3.13 7.15 9.60
N VAL A 61 2.48 7.47 8.48
CA VAL A 61 2.42 6.56 7.32
C VAL A 61 3.81 6.37 6.71
N ILE A 62 4.59 7.44 6.54
CA ILE A 62 5.97 7.37 6.06
C ILE A 62 6.87 6.60 7.02
N ASP A 63 6.74 6.82 8.33
CA ASP A 63 7.53 6.13 9.35
C ASP A 63 7.28 4.62 9.30
N VAL A 64 6.01 4.19 9.29
CA VAL A 64 5.66 2.76 9.19
C VAL A 64 6.26 2.13 7.94
N MET A 65 6.13 2.78 6.79
CA MET A 65 6.64 2.23 5.53
C MET A 65 8.18 2.21 5.49
N SER A 66 8.83 3.28 5.94
CA SER A 66 10.29 3.40 5.90
C SER A 66 10.98 2.50 6.91
N GLU A 67 10.43 2.34 8.11
CA GLU A 67 10.94 1.40 9.10
C GLU A 67 10.77 -0.05 8.62
N ALA A 68 9.63 -0.39 8.04
CA ALA A 68 9.40 -1.73 7.50
C ALA A 68 10.42 -2.06 6.41
N GLU A 69 10.63 -1.13 5.47
CA GLU A 69 11.59 -1.30 4.37
C GLU A 69 13.03 -1.46 4.86
N LYS A 70 13.47 -0.63 5.82
CA LYS A 70 14.80 -0.73 6.45
C LYS A 70 15.04 -2.07 7.15
N ASN A 71 13.99 -2.70 7.64
CA ASN A 71 14.06 -4.04 8.26
C ASN A 71 13.97 -5.18 7.22
N GLY A 72 13.91 -4.86 5.93
CA GLY A 72 13.83 -5.84 4.83
C GLY A 72 12.43 -6.43 4.65
N PHE A 73 11.39 -5.82 5.23
CA PHE A 73 10.01 -6.28 5.05
C PHE A 73 9.43 -5.83 3.72
N LYS A 74 8.57 -6.67 3.12
CA LYS A 74 7.79 -6.30 1.93
C LYS A 74 6.63 -5.40 2.33
N VAL A 75 6.51 -4.23 1.70
CA VAL A 75 5.51 -3.21 2.05
C VAL A 75 4.55 -2.97 0.88
N ALA A 76 3.25 -3.07 1.15
CA ALA A 76 2.19 -2.72 0.20
C ALA A 76 1.37 -1.52 0.69
N ARG A 77 1.31 -0.46 -0.13
CA ARG A 77 0.50 0.73 0.11
C ARG A 77 -0.74 0.69 -0.79
N VAL A 78 -1.89 0.33 -0.23
CA VAL A 78 -3.11 0.01 -1.00
C VAL A 78 -4.05 1.23 -1.08
N HIS A 79 -4.34 1.67 -2.29
CA HIS A 79 -5.25 2.78 -2.61
C HIS A 79 -6.49 2.29 -3.34
N THR A 80 -7.61 3.01 -3.20
CA THR A 80 -8.82 2.73 -3.99
C THR A 80 -8.60 3.11 -5.47
N GLY A 81 -9.25 2.39 -6.39
CA GLY A 81 -9.16 2.65 -7.82
C GLY A 81 -7.72 2.52 -8.34
N ASP A 82 -7.29 3.53 -9.11
CA ASP A 82 -5.92 3.68 -9.60
C ASP A 82 -5.20 4.81 -8.84
N PRO A 83 -3.97 4.59 -8.34
CA PRO A 83 -3.24 5.60 -7.55
C PRO A 83 -2.94 6.91 -8.30
N SER A 84 -2.96 6.92 -9.63
CA SER A 84 -2.70 8.12 -10.43
C SER A 84 -3.85 9.13 -10.44
N ILE A 85 -5.08 8.71 -10.13
CA ILE A 85 -6.27 9.57 -10.14
C ILE A 85 -6.67 9.90 -8.70
N TYR A 86 -6.35 11.12 -8.25
CA TYR A 86 -6.62 11.60 -6.88
C TYR A 86 -6.05 10.74 -5.75
N GLY A 87 -5.08 9.86 -6.03
CA GLY A 87 -4.52 8.93 -5.04
C GLY A 87 -3.58 9.54 -4.01
N ALA A 88 -3.21 10.83 -4.15
CA ALA A 88 -2.31 11.54 -3.24
C ALA A 88 -0.98 10.80 -2.94
N ILE A 89 -0.47 10.05 -3.91
CA ILE A 89 0.75 9.24 -3.77
C ILE A 89 2.04 10.04 -3.97
N ARG A 90 1.97 11.20 -4.65
CA ARG A 90 3.17 11.93 -5.07
C ARG A 90 4.02 12.41 -3.90
N GLU A 91 3.42 13.05 -2.91
CA GLU A 91 4.14 13.52 -1.71
C GLU A 91 4.77 12.36 -0.94
N GLN A 92 4.08 11.22 -0.86
CA GLN A 92 4.60 10.03 -0.19
C GLN A 92 5.84 9.49 -0.92
N ILE A 93 5.75 9.35 -2.25
CA ILE A 93 6.87 8.86 -3.08
C ILE A 93 8.05 9.81 -3.00
N ASP A 94 7.86 11.12 -3.16
CA ASP A 94 8.95 12.10 -3.11
C ASP A 94 9.71 12.05 -1.76
N ARG A 95 9.00 11.86 -0.63
CA ARG A 95 9.62 11.70 0.70
C ARG A 95 10.39 10.39 0.83
N LEU A 96 9.83 9.28 0.34
CA LEU A 96 10.48 7.96 0.38
C LEU A 96 11.72 7.92 -0.51
N GLU A 97 11.65 8.47 -1.72
CA GLU A 97 12.80 8.60 -2.62
C GLU A 97 13.89 9.49 -2.02
N GLY A 98 13.51 10.57 -1.32
CA GLY A 98 14.43 11.40 -0.54
C GLY A 98 15.16 10.66 0.59
N MET A 99 14.59 9.54 1.06
CA MET A 99 15.22 8.61 2.02
C MET A 99 16.03 7.50 1.34
N GLY A 100 16.08 7.45 0.01
CA GLY A 100 16.72 6.40 -0.77
C GLY A 100 15.89 5.12 -0.90
N ILE A 101 14.58 5.19 -0.64
CA ILE A 101 13.68 4.04 -0.71
C ILE A 101 12.99 4.00 -2.08
N GLU A 102 13.24 2.94 -2.83
CA GLU A 102 12.62 2.74 -4.14
C GLU A 102 11.11 2.51 -4.02
N CYS A 103 10.33 3.10 -4.92
CA CYS A 103 8.88 2.95 -4.99
C CYS A 103 8.46 2.42 -6.38
N GLU A 104 7.47 1.55 -6.42
CA GLU A 104 6.79 1.16 -7.67
C GLU A 104 5.29 1.42 -7.57
N VAL A 105 4.66 1.74 -8.69
CA VAL A 105 3.20 1.90 -8.79
C VAL A 105 2.63 0.74 -9.59
N ILE A 106 1.63 0.07 -9.02
CA ILE A 106 0.86 -1.00 -9.65
C ILE A 106 -0.50 -0.41 -10.01
N PRO A 107 -0.81 -0.28 -11.32
CA PRO A 107 -2.07 0.30 -11.74
C PRO A 107 -3.26 -0.58 -11.33
N GLY A 108 -4.39 0.09 -11.09
CA GLY A 108 -5.67 -0.50 -10.70
C GLY A 108 -6.62 -0.76 -11.86
#